data_AF-A0A024FI82-F1
#
_entry.id   AF-A0A024FI82-F1
#
_cell.length_a   1.000
_cell.length_b   1.000
_cell.length_c   1.000
_cell.angle_alpha   90.00
_cell.angle_beta   90.00
_cell.angle_gamma   90.00
#
_symmetry.space_group_name_H-M   'P 1'
#
loop_
_entity.id
_entity.type
_entity.pdbx_description
1 polymer ?
#
loop_
_entity_poly.entity_id
_entity_poly.type
_entity_poly.pdbx_seq_one_letter_code
_entity_poly.pdbx_strand_id
1 'polypeptide(L)'
;MSTTIDILPVESTEITFGQVISLSQKHIHSFLKSVGIEKEIELNVTIRDKDEKYMFDIELSDTFQWKENEYAWFTIKGIAGGTDAYCESVVDPDDSDDPWWKLTDFLEGHKTIGNIDLKLEKSKKLDRMWSFRRSAGQPGIINIGYGIISASIAELTSGILSSTDGAWDYRQFPTESKEFLEFYFRPDKAMNEDDAVWARTGISGVERELLRPTTYKNNGEESTNTKDRNNN
;
A
#
# COMPACT_ATOMS: atom_id res chain seq x y z
N MET A 1 0.30 -14.73 -7.43
CA MET A 1 1.27 -13.67 -7.79
C MET A 1 0.87 -12.43 -7.01
N SER A 2 1.85 -11.72 -6.45
CA SER A 2 1.68 -10.44 -5.76
C SER A 2 2.77 -9.49 -6.20
N THR A 3 2.52 -8.19 -6.00
CA THR A 3 3.49 -7.13 -6.27
C THR A 3 3.70 -6.30 -5.01
N THR A 4 4.90 -5.76 -4.81
CA THR A 4 5.31 -4.94 -3.68
C THR A 4 5.85 -3.59 -4.10
N ILE A 5 5.57 -2.57 -3.28
CA ILE A 5 6.24 -1.27 -3.33
C ILE A 5 6.87 -1.05 -1.97
N ASP A 6 8.19 -0.90 -1.96
CA ASP A 6 8.98 -0.66 -0.78
C ASP A 6 9.22 0.84 -0.61
N ILE A 7 9.09 1.32 0.62
CA ILE A 7 9.25 2.72 1.00
C ILE A 7 10.36 2.82 2.03
N LEU A 8 11.41 3.54 1.65
CA LEU A 8 12.56 3.85 2.51
C LEU A 8 12.45 5.31 2.99
N PRO A 9 12.10 5.57 4.26
CA PRO A 9 12.05 6.93 4.82
C PRO A 9 13.44 7.56 4.88
N VAL A 10 13.52 8.88 4.69
CA VAL A 10 14.79 9.61 4.69
C VAL A 10 14.90 10.61 5.84
N GLU A 11 13.84 11.37 6.15
CA GLU A 11 13.91 12.44 7.17
C GLU A 11 13.22 12.09 8.49
N SER A 12 12.22 11.20 8.47
CA SER A 12 11.45 10.86 9.67
C SER A 12 10.72 9.53 9.53
N THR A 13 10.51 8.86 10.67
CA THR A 13 9.56 7.77 10.85
C THR A 13 8.37 8.17 11.75
N GLU A 14 8.43 9.37 12.33
CA GLU A 14 7.44 9.91 13.26
C GLU A 14 6.24 10.49 12.49
N ILE A 15 5.53 9.61 11.78
CA ILE A 15 4.27 9.92 11.09
C ILE A 15 3.13 9.12 11.74
N THR A 16 1.89 9.58 11.63
CA THR A 16 0.73 8.90 12.22
C THR A 16 -0.16 8.22 11.19
N PHE A 17 -0.97 7.23 11.61
CA PHE A 17 -2.00 6.64 10.74
C PHE A 17 -2.95 7.70 10.16
N GLY A 18 -3.33 8.70 10.95
CA GLY A 18 -4.18 9.80 10.51
C GLY A 18 -3.56 10.65 9.39
N GLN A 19 -2.24 10.90 9.45
CA GLN A 19 -1.52 11.61 8.40
C GLN A 19 -1.47 10.79 7.11
N VAL A 20 -1.14 9.49 7.23
CA VAL A 20 -1.10 8.56 6.09
C VAL A 20 -2.47 8.46 5.42
N ILE A 21 -3.53 8.22 6.18
CA ILE A 21 -4.91 8.13 5.66
C ILE A 21 -5.31 9.44 4.96
N SER A 22 -5.12 10.58 5.64
CA SER A 22 -5.58 11.87 5.12
C SER A 22 -4.87 12.24 3.82
N LEU A 23 -3.55 12.06 3.74
CA LEU A 23 -2.78 12.37 2.54
C LEU A 23 -3.08 11.38 1.41
N SER A 24 -3.22 10.09 1.72
CA SER A 24 -3.56 9.06 0.75
C SER A 24 -4.94 9.31 0.13
N GLN A 25 -5.96 9.62 0.94
CA GLN A 25 -7.29 9.96 0.42
C GLN A 25 -7.23 11.18 -0.50
N LYS A 26 -6.51 12.23 -0.10
CA LYS A 26 -6.34 13.43 -0.93
C LYS A 26 -5.72 13.10 -2.29
N HIS A 27 -4.67 12.30 -2.32
CA HIS A 27 -4.01 11.91 -3.56
C HIS A 27 -4.87 10.97 -4.41
N ILE A 28 -5.58 10.01 -3.80
CA ILE A 28 -6.52 9.14 -4.51
C ILE A 28 -7.65 9.97 -5.11
N HIS A 29 -8.27 10.89 -4.37
CA HIS A 29 -9.32 11.76 -4.90
C HIS A 29 -8.81 12.64 -6.05
N SER A 30 -7.59 13.16 -5.94
CA SER A 30 -6.92 13.90 -7.02
C SER A 30 -6.73 13.04 -8.27
N PHE A 31 -6.26 11.79 -8.10
CA PHE A 31 -6.13 10.82 -9.17
C PHE A 31 -7.48 10.54 -9.83
N LEU A 32 -8.52 10.24 -9.06
CA LEU A 32 -9.87 9.94 -9.56
C LEU A 32 -10.43 11.11 -10.37
N LYS A 33 -10.31 12.33 -9.84
CA LYS A 33 -10.74 13.54 -10.54
C LYS A 33 -10.01 13.73 -11.87
N SER A 34 -8.70 13.47 -11.91
CA SER A 34 -7.90 13.61 -13.13
C SER A 34 -8.28 12.61 -14.24
N VAL A 35 -8.95 11.50 -13.90
CA VAL A 35 -9.48 10.52 -14.85
C VAL A 35 -11.00 10.62 -15.04
N GLY A 36 -11.61 11.70 -14.55
CA GLY A 36 -13.05 11.98 -14.74
C GLY A 36 -13.99 11.26 -13.78
N ILE A 37 -13.49 10.72 -12.67
CA ILE A 37 -14.30 10.01 -11.66
C ILE A 37 -14.55 10.95 -10.48
N GLU A 38 -15.79 11.43 -10.35
CA GLU A 38 -16.23 12.33 -9.26
C GLU A 38 -16.79 11.54 -8.07
N LYS A 39 -15.96 10.67 -7.49
CA LYS A 39 -16.28 9.90 -6.29
C LYS A 39 -15.22 10.08 -5.23
N GLU A 40 -15.67 10.17 -3.99
CA GLU A 40 -14.80 10.13 -2.82
C GLU A 40 -14.76 8.71 -2.27
N ILE A 41 -13.61 8.38 -1.68
CA ILE A 41 -13.35 7.12 -0.99
C ILE A 41 -13.01 7.40 0.47
N GLU A 42 -13.32 6.43 1.32
CA GLU A 42 -12.98 6.39 2.74
C GLU A 42 -12.02 5.22 2.96
N LEU A 43 -10.77 5.52 3.33
CA LEU A 43 -9.74 4.54 3.65
C LEU A 43 -9.88 4.12 5.12
N ASN A 44 -9.78 2.82 5.36
CA ASN A 44 -9.69 2.25 6.69
C ASN A 44 -8.42 1.41 6.81
N VAL A 45 -7.87 1.35 8.01
CA VAL A 45 -6.71 0.51 8.34
C VAL A 45 -6.96 -0.23 9.64
N THR A 46 -6.50 -1.47 9.70
CA THR A 46 -6.50 -2.31 10.90
C THR A 46 -5.15 -2.99 11.00
N ILE A 47 -4.64 -3.23 12.21
CA ILE A 47 -3.46 -4.08 12.38
C ILE A 47 -3.92 -5.52 12.63
N ARG A 48 -3.24 -6.47 12.01
CA ARG A 48 -3.55 -7.89 12.09
C ARG A 48 -2.28 -8.67 12.40
N ASP A 49 -2.40 -9.75 13.15
CA ASP A 49 -1.29 -10.71 13.24
C ASP A 49 -1.20 -11.56 11.96
N LYS A 50 0.00 -12.06 11.65
CA LYS A 50 0.22 -12.93 10.47
C LYS A 50 -0.60 -14.23 10.50
N ASP A 51 -1.05 -14.66 11.68
CA ASP A 51 -1.94 -15.82 11.86
C ASP A 51 -3.43 -15.49 11.59
N GLU A 52 -3.77 -14.22 11.36
CA GLU A 52 -5.14 -13.70 11.18
C GLU A 52 -6.10 -14.00 12.36
N LYS A 53 -5.55 -14.29 13.54
CA LYS A 53 -6.34 -14.60 14.75
C LYS A 53 -6.77 -13.33 15.47
N TYR A 54 -5.98 -12.26 15.37
CA TYR A 54 -6.18 -11.04 16.12
C TYR A 54 -6.23 -9.82 15.20
N MET A 55 -7.21 -8.97 15.46
CA MET A 55 -7.31 -7.63 14.90
C MET A 55 -7.13 -6.63 16.04
N PHE A 56 -6.27 -5.63 15.82
CA PHE A 56 -6.02 -4.56 16.76
C PHE A 56 -6.58 -3.26 16.17
N ASP A 57 -7.35 -2.55 16.97
CA ASP A 57 -7.79 -1.20 16.66
C ASP A 57 -6.59 -0.24 16.74
N ILE A 58 -6.65 0.80 15.92
CA ILE A 58 -5.67 1.88 15.89
C ILE A 58 -6.36 3.21 16.16
N GLU A 59 -5.67 4.11 16.84
CA GLU A 59 -6.04 5.52 16.88
C GLU A 59 -5.35 6.27 15.74
N LEU A 60 -6.02 7.28 15.17
CA LEU A 60 -5.43 8.09 14.10
C LEU A 60 -4.20 8.90 14.56
N SER A 61 -4.03 9.09 15.86
CA SER A 61 -2.87 9.69 16.51
C SER A 61 -1.71 8.73 16.71
N ASP A 62 -1.92 7.42 16.58
CA ASP A 62 -0.87 6.43 16.76
C ASP A 62 0.21 6.59 15.69
N THR A 63 1.47 6.41 16.10
CA THR A 63 2.61 6.33 15.19
C THR A 63 2.38 5.22 14.16
N PHE A 64 2.75 5.46 12.92
CA PHE A 64 2.60 4.54 11.79
C PHE A 64 3.62 3.39 11.84
N GLN A 65 3.53 2.59 12.90
CA GLN A 65 4.44 1.51 13.21
C GLN A 65 3.67 0.37 13.87
N TRP A 66 4.05 -0.85 13.52
CA TRP A 66 3.54 -2.09 14.11
C TRP A 66 4.69 -3.10 14.19
N LYS A 67 4.45 -4.27 14.78
CA LYS A 67 5.49 -5.29 14.94
C LYS A 67 5.70 -6.07 13.65
N GLU A 68 6.87 -6.67 13.52
CA GLU A 68 7.26 -7.48 12.35
C GLU A 68 6.37 -8.73 12.13
N ASN A 69 5.76 -9.25 13.20
CA ASN A 69 4.80 -10.36 13.13
C ASN A 69 3.35 -9.91 12.85
N GLU A 70 3.15 -8.62 12.64
CA GLU A 70 1.87 -7.97 12.34
C GLU A 70 1.92 -7.37 10.93
N TYR A 71 0.75 -7.06 10.37
CA TYR A 71 0.61 -6.30 9.13
C TYR A 71 -0.55 -5.31 9.22
N ALA A 72 -0.40 -4.16 8.55
CA ALA A 72 -1.51 -3.22 8.39
C ALA A 72 -2.34 -3.63 7.18
N TRP A 73 -3.66 -3.76 7.36
CA TRP A 73 -4.61 -4.07 6.30
C TRP A 73 -5.40 -2.83 5.91
N PHE A 74 -5.09 -2.27 4.75
CA PHE A 74 -5.78 -1.11 4.18
C PHE A 74 -6.95 -1.55 3.31
N THR A 75 -8.10 -0.93 3.53
CA THR A 75 -9.33 -1.17 2.76
C THR A 75 -9.98 0.14 2.37
N ILE A 76 -10.82 0.07 1.35
CA ILE A 76 -11.72 1.15 0.97
C ILE A 76 -13.13 0.74 1.34
N LYS A 77 -13.85 1.62 2.07
CA LYS A 77 -15.21 1.34 2.52
C LYS A 77 -16.11 0.97 1.34
N GLY A 78 -16.78 -0.18 1.47
CA GLY A 78 -17.68 -0.70 0.46
C GLY A 78 -17.00 -1.46 -0.68
N ILE A 79 -15.67 -1.57 -0.70
CA ILE A 79 -14.92 -2.31 -1.71
C ILE A 79 -14.36 -3.58 -1.09
N ALA A 80 -14.63 -4.73 -1.72
CA ALA A 80 -14.02 -5.99 -1.35
C ALA A 80 -12.53 -6.01 -1.69
N GLY A 81 -11.71 -6.55 -0.79
CA GLY A 81 -10.27 -6.61 -0.95
C GLY A 81 -9.55 -5.45 -0.26
N GLY A 82 -8.27 -5.29 -0.58
CA GLY A 82 -7.38 -4.38 0.13
C GLY A 82 -5.92 -4.64 -0.20
N THR A 83 -5.05 -3.95 0.53
CA THR A 83 -3.60 -4.08 0.45
C THR A 83 -3.03 -4.25 1.85
N ASP A 84 -2.15 -5.22 1.98
CA ASP A 84 -1.37 -5.46 3.19
C ASP A 84 -0.08 -4.63 3.15
N ALA A 85 0.31 -4.13 4.32
CA ALA A 85 1.57 -3.41 4.51
C ALA A 85 2.37 -4.02 5.67
N TYR A 86 3.66 -4.14 5.44
CA TYR A 86 4.63 -4.65 6.41
C TYR A 86 5.51 -3.49 6.90
N CYS A 87 6.04 -3.64 8.11
CA CYS A 87 6.86 -2.63 8.77
C CYS A 87 8.07 -3.36 9.35
N GLU A 88 9.22 -3.15 8.71
CA GLU A 88 10.41 -3.94 8.93
C GLU A 88 11.62 -3.05 9.24
N SER A 89 12.65 -3.67 9.80
CA SER A 89 13.98 -3.09 9.91
C SER A 89 14.68 -3.15 8.53
N VAL A 90 15.46 -2.11 8.24
CA VAL A 90 16.28 -2.08 7.02
C VAL A 90 17.51 -2.94 7.22
N VAL A 91 18.06 -2.95 8.45
CA VAL A 91 19.18 -3.82 8.78
C VAL A 91 18.72 -5.26 8.90
N ASP A 92 19.44 -6.15 8.23
CA ASP A 92 19.30 -7.59 8.40
C ASP A 92 20.45 -8.10 9.27
N PRO A 93 20.22 -8.37 10.57
CA PRO A 93 21.29 -8.82 11.45
C PRO A 93 21.75 -10.25 11.16
N ASP A 94 20.96 -11.03 10.40
CA ASP A 94 21.27 -12.42 10.06
C ASP A 94 22.16 -12.52 8.80
N ASP A 95 22.23 -11.46 7.98
CA ASP A 95 23.18 -11.35 6.87
C ASP A 95 24.47 -10.66 7.32
N SER A 96 25.47 -11.45 7.67
CA SER A 96 26.77 -10.93 8.12
C SER A 96 27.62 -10.32 7.02
N ASP A 97 27.34 -10.65 5.75
CA ASP A 97 28.15 -10.24 4.60
C ASP A 97 27.70 -8.86 4.09
N ASP A 98 26.39 -8.63 4.01
CA ASP A 98 25.81 -7.31 3.74
C ASP A 98 24.51 -7.08 4.54
N PRO A 99 24.61 -6.59 5.79
CA PRO A 99 23.42 -6.35 6.62
C PRO A 99 22.55 -5.20 6.09
N TRP A 100 22.96 -4.51 5.03
CA TRP A 100 22.21 -3.43 4.39
C TRP A 100 21.74 -3.80 2.98
N TRP A 101 21.74 -5.09 2.62
CA TRP A 101 21.45 -5.58 1.27
C TRP A 101 20.13 -5.04 0.70
N LYS A 102 19.11 -4.81 1.55
CA LYS A 102 17.81 -4.21 1.18
C LYS A 102 17.91 -2.84 0.53
N LEU A 103 19.02 -2.11 0.75
CA LEU A 103 19.27 -0.79 0.16
C LEU A 103 19.77 -0.87 -1.29
N THR A 104 20.22 -2.05 -1.75
CA THR A 104 20.75 -2.23 -3.11
C THR A 104 19.73 -1.82 -4.16
N ASP A 105 18.46 -2.22 -3.99
CA ASP A 105 17.37 -1.91 -4.91
C ASP A 105 17.00 -0.41 -4.96
N PHE A 106 17.48 0.39 -3.99
CA PHE A 106 17.32 1.84 -3.95
C PHE A 106 18.53 2.58 -4.52
N LEU A 107 19.68 1.91 -4.59
CA LEU A 107 20.91 2.43 -5.19
C LEU A 107 21.01 2.05 -6.67
N GLU A 108 20.50 0.89 -7.06
CA GLU A 108 20.50 0.50 -8.47
C GLU A 108 19.40 1.26 -9.22
N GLY A 109 19.73 1.77 -10.41
CA GLY A 109 18.72 2.37 -11.30
C GLY A 109 18.28 3.80 -10.96
N HIS A 110 18.76 4.43 -9.88
CA HIS A 110 18.41 5.83 -9.59
C HIS A 110 18.92 6.74 -10.74
N LYS A 111 18.01 7.35 -11.49
CA LYS A 111 18.38 8.31 -12.56
C LYS A 111 18.00 9.75 -12.21
N THR A 112 17.00 9.92 -11.35
CA THR A 112 16.39 11.21 -11.06
C THR A 112 16.56 11.64 -9.61
N ILE A 113 16.91 10.71 -8.71
CA ILE A 113 17.07 11.01 -7.28
C ILE A 113 18.42 11.69 -7.02
N GLY A 114 18.38 12.96 -6.65
CA GLY A 114 19.55 13.71 -6.22
C GLY A 114 20.06 13.26 -4.84
N ASN A 115 21.39 13.24 -4.68
CA ASN A 115 22.10 12.93 -3.43
C ASN A 115 21.66 11.59 -2.78
N ILE A 116 21.45 10.56 -3.59
CA ILE A 116 20.96 9.24 -3.11
C ILE A 116 21.82 8.69 -1.98
N ASP A 117 23.14 8.75 -2.06
CA ASP A 117 24.03 8.20 -1.03
C ASP A 117 23.76 8.83 0.34
N LEU A 118 23.59 10.17 0.37
CA LEU A 118 23.26 10.89 1.59
C LEU A 118 21.89 10.48 2.14
N LYS A 119 20.91 10.25 1.26
CA LYS A 119 19.57 9.79 1.66
C LYS A 119 19.61 8.38 2.22
N LEU A 120 20.36 7.47 1.62
CA LEU A 120 20.54 6.11 2.13
C LEU A 120 21.23 6.14 3.51
N GLU A 121 22.26 6.96 3.69
CA GLU A 121 22.92 7.12 5.00
C GLU A 121 22.00 7.70 6.09
N LYS A 122 21.05 8.57 5.72
CA LYS A 122 20.00 9.00 6.65
C LYS A 122 19.04 7.86 6.96
N SER A 123 18.60 7.14 5.94
CA SER A 123 17.65 6.02 6.06
C SER A 123 18.18 4.90 6.96
N LYS A 124 19.48 4.59 6.86
CA LYS A 124 20.16 3.64 7.77
C LYS A 124 20.00 3.98 9.25
N LYS A 125 19.95 5.27 9.59
CA LYS A 125 19.79 5.73 10.98
C LYS A 125 18.35 5.62 11.48
N LEU A 126 17.39 5.63 10.56
CA LEU A 126 15.97 5.45 10.87
C LEU A 126 15.61 3.97 11.03
N ASP A 127 16.36 3.09 10.38
CA ASP A 127 16.21 1.64 10.43
C ASP A 127 14.75 1.17 10.28
N ARG A 128 14.09 1.69 9.25
CA ARG A 128 12.69 1.42 8.96
C ARG A 128 12.47 1.28 7.47
N MET A 129 11.69 0.28 7.08
CA MET A 129 11.13 0.13 5.76
C MET A 129 9.66 -0.24 5.88
N TRP A 130 8.82 0.30 5.00
CA TRP A 130 7.47 -0.20 4.82
C TRP A 130 7.35 -0.86 3.46
N SER A 131 6.63 -1.97 3.38
CA SER A 131 6.43 -2.72 2.14
C SER A 131 4.94 -2.91 1.92
N PHE A 132 4.40 -2.33 0.85
CA PHE A 132 2.99 -2.45 0.49
C PHE A 132 2.83 -3.52 -0.56
N ARG A 133 2.11 -4.58 -0.20
CA ARG A 133 1.87 -5.72 -1.05
C ARG A 133 0.43 -5.73 -1.53
N ARG A 134 0.27 -6.10 -2.79
CA ARG A 134 -1.03 -6.31 -3.42
C ARG A 134 -1.07 -7.68 -4.09
N SER A 135 -2.11 -8.45 -3.78
CA SER A 135 -2.39 -9.72 -4.46
C SER A 135 -2.94 -9.52 -5.87
N ALA A 136 -2.71 -10.48 -6.77
CA ALA A 136 -3.33 -10.48 -8.10
C ALA A 136 -4.87 -10.54 -8.01
N GLY A 137 -5.55 -9.93 -8.99
CA GLY A 137 -7.01 -9.95 -9.10
C GLY A 137 -7.76 -8.94 -8.21
N GLN A 138 -7.05 -8.04 -7.53
CA GLN A 138 -7.66 -6.97 -6.76
C GLN A 138 -8.40 -5.96 -7.65
N PRO A 139 -9.46 -5.29 -7.13
CA PRO A 139 -10.19 -4.25 -7.85
C PRO A 139 -9.29 -3.13 -8.36
N GLY A 140 -9.72 -2.45 -9.43
CA GLY A 140 -9.02 -1.31 -10.02
C GLY A 140 -8.65 -0.25 -8.98
N ILE A 141 -9.58 0.09 -8.09
CA ILE A 141 -9.34 1.10 -7.04
C ILE A 141 -8.30 0.65 -6.00
N ILE A 142 -8.19 -0.65 -5.73
CA ILE A 142 -7.14 -1.19 -4.84
C ILE A 142 -5.78 -1.20 -5.54
N ASN A 143 -5.74 -1.52 -6.84
CA ASN A 143 -4.52 -1.41 -7.66
C ASN A 143 -4.00 0.04 -7.69
N ILE A 144 -4.89 1.02 -7.80
CA ILE A 144 -4.51 2.44 -7.72
C ILE A 144 -4.12 2.83 -6.30
N GLY A 145 -4.93 2.41 -5.32
CA GLY A 145 -4.82 2.82 -3.93
C GLY A 145 -3.49 2.43 -3.30
N TYR A 146 -3.02 1.19 -3.48
CA TYR A 146 -1.81 0.74 -2.77
C TYR A 146 -0.57 1.56 -3.14
N GLY A 147 -0.34 1.83 -4.43
CA GLY A 147 0.77 2.68 -4.87
C GLY A 147 0.63 4.14 -4.42
N ILE A 148 -0.59 4.70 -4.43
CA ILE A 148 -0.80 6.08 -3.94
C ILE A 148 -0.62 6.19 -2.42
N ILE A 149 -0.98 5.15 -1.66
CA ILE A 149 -0.71 5.09 -0.21
C ILE A 149 0.81 5.05 0.01
N SER A 150 1.55 4.20 -0.71
CA SER A 150 3.01 4.17 -0.67
C SER A 150 3.62 5.54 -0.96
N ALA A 151 3.14 6.24 -2.01
CA ALA A 151 3.61 7.57 -2.36
C ALA A 151 3.33 8.62 -1.27
N SER A 152 2.23 8.46 -0.54
CA SER A 152 1.87 9.36 0.56
C SER A 152 2.82 9.19 1.75
N ILE A 153 3.21 7.95 2.06
CA ILE A 153 4.20 7.66 3.10
C ILE A 153 5.57 8.22 2.69
N ALA A 154 5.97 8.01 1.44
CA ALA A 154 7.20 8.59 0.90
C ALA A 154 7.17 10.14 0.97
N GLU A 155 6.05 10.78 0.64
CA GLU A 155 5.93 12.24 0.77
C GLU A 155 6.07 12.72 2.22
N LEU A 156 5.41 12.06 3.18
CA LEU A 156 5.49 12.42 4.60
C LEU A 156 6.89 12.26 5.20
N THR A 157 7.70 11.35 4.64
CA THR A 157 9.02 10.97 5.18
C THR A 157 10.18 11.46 4.31
N SER A 158 9.89 12.19 3.23
CA SER A 158 10.83 12.46 2.13
C SER A 158 11.52 11.19 1.60
N GLY A 159 10.78 10.08 1.69
CA GLY A 159 11.24 8.73 1.38
C GLY A 159 11.36 8.44 -0.10
N ILE A 160 11.99 7.30 -0.37
CA ILE A 160 12.21 6.77 -1.71
C ILE A 160 11.31 5.54 -1.88
N LEU A 161 10.70 5.41 -3.06
CA LEU A 161 9.94 4.23 -3.45
C LEU A 161 10.79 3.34 -4.36
N SER A 162 10.73 2.03 -4.16
CA SER A 162 11.26 1.03 -5.08
C SER A 162 10.28 -0.12 -5.27
N SER A 163 10.41 -0.84 -6.39
CA SER A 163 9.69 -2.09 -6.67
C SER A 163 10.46 -2.91 -7.68
N THR A 164 10.69 -4.18 -7.35
CA THR A 164 11.44 -5.13 -8.19
C THR A 164 10.60 -6.29 -8.71
N ASP A 165 9.34 -6.42 -8.28
CA ASP A 165 8.47 -7.55 -8.59
C ASP A 165 7.27 -7.21 -9.50
N GLY A 166 7.30 -6.02 -10.13
CA GLY A 166 6.35 -5.63 -11.17
C GLY A 166 5.11 -4.90 -10.65
N ALA A 167 5.23 -4.14 -9.55
CA ALA A 167 4.18 -3.20 -9.14
C ALA A 167 3.85 -2.16 -10.23
N TRP A 168 4.88 -1.78 -10.99
CA TRP A 168 4.85 -0.97 -12.21
C TRP A 168 6.15 -1.24 -13.00
N ASP A 169 6.39 -0.52 -14.10
CA ASP A 169 7.63 -0.67 -14.87
C ASP A 169 8.87 -0.33 -14.02
N TYR A 170 9.72 -1.34 -13.80
CA TYR A 170 10.93 -1.24 -12.96
C TYR A 170 11.89 -0.12 -13.40
N ARG A 171 11.85 0.31 -14.67
CA ARG A 171 12.72 1.38 -15.19
C ARG A 171 12.35 2.77 -14.64
N GLN A 172 11.20 2.88 -13.99
CA GLN A 172 10.72 4.09 -13.31
C GLN A 172 11.01 4.08 -11.81
N PHE A 173 11.67 3.03 -11.31
CA PHE A 173 12.15 2.93 -9.94
C PHE A 173 13.69 2.93 -9.89
N PRO A 174 14.27 3.31 -8.74
CA PRO A 174 13.62 3.97 -7.61
C PRO A 174 13.20 5.41 -7.93
N THR A 175 12.21 5.94 -7.20
CA THR A 175 11.68 7.30 -7.41
C THR A 175 11.24 7.98 -6.12
N GLU A 176 11.13 9.31 -6.13
CA GLU A 176 10.47 10.07 -5.06
C GLU A 176 8.95 10.16 -5.29
N SER A 177 8.20 10.50 -4.23
CA SER A 177 6.73 10.55 -4.26
C SER A 177 6.16 11.46 -5.35
N LYS A 178 6.76 12.63 -5.57
CA LYS A 178 6.27 13.61 -6.54
C LYS A 178 6.31 13.04 -7.97
N GLU A 179 7.44 12.48 -8.37
CA GLU A 179 7.61 11.88 -9.69
C GLU A 179 6.74 10.62 -9.83
N PHE A 180 6.67 9.79 -8.77
CA PHE A 180 5.83 8.60 -8.76
C PHE A 180 4.36 8.91 -9.05
N LEU A 181 3.79 9.93 -8.40
CA LEU A 181 2.40 10.34 -8.60
C LEU A 181 2.11 10.90 -10.01
N GLU A 182 3.13 11.32 -10.75
CA GLU A 182 2.98 11.80 -12.13
C GLU A 182 2.81 10.66 -13.13
N PHE A 183 3.42 9.49 -12.90
CA PHE A 183 3.39 8.36 -13.84
C PHE A 183 2.57 7.16 -13.38
N TYR A 184 2.45 6.93 -12.07
CA TYR A 184 1.87 5.69 -11.57
C TYR A 184 0.41 5.54 -11.99
N PHE A 185 0.09 4.39 -12.59
CA PHE A 185 -1.24 4.05 -13.08
C PHE A 185 -1.79 5.07 -14.12
N ARG A 186 -0.90 5.76 -14.84
CA ARG A 186 -1.25 6.68 -15.94
C ARG A 186 -0.98 6.02 -17.29
N PRO A 187 -2.02 5.67 -18.06
CA PRO A 187 -1.83 4.99 -19.35
C PRO A 187 -0.96 5.75 -20.35
N ASP A 188 -1.00 7.08 -20.33
CA ASP A 188 -0.23 7.96 -21.22
C ASP A 188 1.24 8.13 -20.78
N LYS A 189 1.58 7.67 -19.57
CA LYS A 189 2.95 7.70 -19.02
C LYS A 189 3.57 6.31 -18.88
N ALA A 190 2.84 5.27 -19.24
CA ALA A 190 3.33 3.90 -19.19
C ALA A 190 4.50 3.70 -20.17
N MET A 191 5.50 2.92 -19.73
CA MET A 191 6.73 2.66 -20.49
C MET A 191 6.60 1.51 -21.50
N ASN A 192 5.47 0.80 -21.46
CA ASN A 192 5.12 -0.29 -22.37
C ASN A 192 3.59 -0.37 -22.51
N GLU A 193 3.12 -1.09 -23.54
CA GLU A 193 1.69 -1.17 -23.85
C GLU A 193 0.92 -2.02 -22.83
N ASP A 194 1.55 -3.03 -22.22
CA ASP A 194 0.90 -3.92 -21.25
C ASP A 194 0.49 -3.15 -20.00
N ASP A 195 1.38 -2.32 -19.46
CA ASP A 195 1.09 -1.42 -18.33
C ASP A 195 0.03 -0.38 -18.70
N ALA A 196 0.08 0.16 -19.92
CA ALA A 196 -0.92 1.11 -20.41
C ALA A 196 -2.32 0.48 -20.47
N VAL A 197 -2.42 -0.75 -20.99
CA VAL A 197 -3.66 -1.54 -21.04
C VAL A 197 -4.14 -1.88 -19.64
N TRP A 198 -3.23 -2.29 -18.74
CA TRP A 198 -3.58 -2.62 -17.37
C TRP A 198 -4.16 -1.40 -16.63
N ALA A 199 -3.52 -0.24 -16.72
CA ALA A 199 -4.02 1.00 -16.13
C ALA A 199 -5.38 1.42 -16.71
N ARG A 200 -5.57 1.36 -18.04
CA ARG A 200 -6.88 1.65 -18.67
C ARG A 200 -7.97 0.72 -18.16
N THR A 201 -7.66 -0.56 -18.04
CA THR A 201 -8.59 -1.59 -17.56
C THR A 201 -8.96 -1.34 -16.10
N GLY A 202 -7.97 -1.05 -15.25
CA GLY A 202 -8.18 -0.70 -13.86
C GLY A 202 -9.07 0.53 -13.70
N ILE A 203 -8.71 1.65 -14.35
CA ILE A 203 -9.48 2.91 -14.31
C ILE A 203 -10.92 2.68 -14.78
N SER A 204 -11.13 1.94 -15.87
CA SER A 204 -12.47 1.63 -16.39
C SER A 204 -13.30 0.74 -15.44
N GLY A 205 -12.65 0.02 -14.53
CA GLY A 205 -13.30 -0.77 -13.48
C GLY A 205 -13.77 0.07 -12.29
N VAL A 206 -13.01 1.11 -11.93
CA VAL A 206 -13.20 1.89 -10.69
C VAL A 206 -14.60 2.45 -10.56
N GLU A 207 -15.17 3.05 -11.60
CA GLU A 207 -16.50 3.67 -11.47
C GLU A 207 -17.57 2.63 -11.11
N ARG A 208 -17.50 1.43 -11.71
CA ARG A 208 -18.42 0.33 -11.38
C ARG A 208 -18.22 -0.19 -9.96
N GLU A 209 -16.96 -0.28 -9.54
CA GLU A 209 -16.57 -0.72 -8.19
C GLU A 209 -17.14 0.23 -7.13
N LEU A 210 -17.01 1.54 -7.34
CA LEU A 210 -17.50 2.57 -6.41
C LEU A 210 -19.03 2.74 -6.44
N LEU A 211 -19.70 2.40 -7.56
CA LEU A 211 -21.17 2.47 -7.67
C LEU A 211 -21.90 1.22 -7.15
N ARG A 212 -21.21 0.09 -7.00
CA ARG A 212 -21.79 -1.16 -6.49
C ARG A 212 -20.97 -1.68 -5.31
N PRO A 213 -21.08 -1.04 -4.13
CA PRO A 213 -20.39 -1.52 -2.95
C PRO A 213 -20.75 -2.97 -2.66
N THR A 214 -19.76 -3.85 -2.58
CA THR A 214 -19.99 -5.25 -2.19
C THR A 214 -20.36 -5.30 -0.72
N THR A 215 -21.59 -5.68 -0.40
CA THR A 215 -22.00 -5.97 0.98
C THR A 215 -21.41 -7.31 1.41
N TYR A 216 -20.52 -7.28 2.41
CA TYR A 216 -20.13 -8.49 3.11
C TYR A 216 -21.36 -9.02 3.86
N LYS A 217 -21.85 -10.22 3.48
CA LYS A 217 -22.73 -11.00 4.35
C LYS A 217 -21.83 -11.70 5.37
N ASN A 218 -21.96 -11.33 6.63
CA ASN A 218 -21.46 -12.15 7.73
C ASN A 218 -22.21 -13.49 7.68
N ASN A 219 -21.60 -14.51 7.11
CA ASN A 219 -22.08 -15.89 7.23
C ASN A 219 -21.69 -16.40 8.62
N GLY A 220 -22.39 -15.91 9.63
CA GLY A 220 -22.44 -16.47 10.98
C GLY A 220 -23.88 -16.90 11.25
N GLU A 221 -24.38 -17.89 10.52
CA GLU A 221 -25.57 -18.62 10.95
C GLU A 221 -25.15 -19.57 12.07
N GLU A 222 -25.39 -19.17 13.32
CA GLU A 222 -25.58 -20.12 14.42
C GLU A 222 -26.85 -20.93 14.15
N SER A 223 -26.67 -22.10 13.53
CA SER A 223 -27.65 -23.16 13.55
C SER A 223 -27.54 -23.94 14.86
N THR A 224 -28.32 -23.60 15.88
CA THR A 224 -28.63 -24.53 16.98
C THR A 224 -30.10 -24.49 17.38
N ASN A 225 -30.84 -25.44 16.80
CA ASN A 225 -31.86 -26.29 17.41
C ASN A 225 -32.83 -25.67 18.42
N THR A 226 -34.01 -25.30 17.93
CA THR A 226 -35.27 -25.48 18.68
C THR A 226 -35.85 -26.84 18.31
N LYS A 227 -35.64 -27.84 19.18
CA LYS A 227 -36.48 -29.04 19.25
C LYS A 227 -37.09 -29.10 20.64
N ASP A 228 -38.24 -28.46 20.78
CA ASP A 228 -39.25 -28.84 21.76
C ASP A 228 -40.38 -29.59 21.04
N ARG A 229 -40.97 -30.55 21.76
CA ARG A 229 -42.19 -31.32 21.49
C ARG A 229 -42.00 -32.70 20.85
N ASN A 230 -41.85 -33.72 21.71
CA ASN A 230 -42.95 -34.62 22.09
C ASN A 230 -42.39 -35.87 22.80
N ASN A 231 -42.56 -35.95 24.13
CA ASN A 231 -42.55 -37.23 24.84
C ASN A 231 -43.99 -37.57 25.25
N ASN A 232 -44.45 -38.71 24.74
CA ASN A 232 -45.39 -39.59 25.42
C ASN A 232 -44.63 -40.40 26.47
#